data_AF-A0A2W5UUE7-F1
#
_entry.id   AF-A0A2W5UUE7-F1
#
_cell.length_a   1.000
_cell.length_b   1.000
_cell.length_c   1.000
_cell.angle_alpha   90.00
_cell.angle_beta   90.00
_cell.angle_gamma   90.00
#
_symmetry.space_group_name_H-M   'P 1'
#
loop_
_entity.id
_entity.type
_entity.pdbx_description
1 polymer ?
#
loop_
_entity_poly.entity_id
_entity_poly.type
_entity_poly.pdbx_seq_one_letter_code
_entity_poly.pdbx_strand_id
1 'polypeptide(L)'
;MAREHTQAPGTASTSEAHSTPGAGRFAPSPSGDFHLGNLRTYTLAWLFARSTGRRMLYRIEDIDRQRSHDSAALDQMEDLASFGMDWDGKPIKQSDRFPLYDDALHWLSKRGWVYECYCSRKDIREASRAPHVTPGMYPGTCRNLTDEQRHDQRAKLAKQGRKPAIRFNAHAAYEAVADNDQTANGSHTTAPGLWIIHEDFATHGQHSDSASSSVPNTYSGPVDDIVLHRGDGNWAYNLAVVVDDLAMGVDQITRGDDLLSSAPAQNFLATALHPWATDTPATTSATPAVHPTHWQYNHVPLVVTKQQMKGHENTDHQLKRLAKRDGAVTVRELSHDTAWACVAQSLGHPECTSAPELLQVIDLEAMSHEPVVWTPPQ
;
A
#
# COMPACT_ATOMS: atom_id res chain seq x y z
N MET A 1 2.97 -44.47 58.60
CA MET A 1 3.07 -43.09 58.09
C MET A 1 4.18 -43.05 57.06
N ALA A 2 3.84 -42.76 55.81
CA ALA A 2 4.61 -42.06 54.78
C ALA A 2 3.98 -42.40 53.43
N ARG A 3 3.46 -41.37 52.75
CA ARG A 3 2.85 -41.44 51.42
C ARG A 3 3.98 -41.48 50.38
N GLU A 4 3.96 -42.45 49.48
CA GLU A 4 4.78 -42.42 48.27
C GLU A 4 4.05 -41.62 47.18
N HIS A 5 4.65 -40.49 46.80
CA HIS A 5 4.25 -39.69 45.65
C HIS A 5 4.65 -40.41 44.37
N THR A 6 3.68 -40.87 43.59
CA THR A 6 3.92 -41.30 42.21
C THR A 6 3.70 -40.09 41.30
N GLN A 7 4.78 -39.55 40.76
CA GLN A 7 4.77 -38.43 39.81
C GLN A 7 4.57 -39.01 38.40
N ALA A 8 3.47 -38.61 37.73
CA ALA A 8 3.16 -39.01 36.37
C ALA A 8 4.17 -38.39 35.37
N PRO A 9 4.45 -39.05 34.24
CA PRO A 9 5.41 -38.56 33.26
C PRO A 9 4.87 -37.31 32.56
N GLY A 10 5.72 -36.30 32.45
CA GLY A 10 5.42 -35.02 31.82
C GLY A 10 4.94 -35.19 30.39
N THR A 11 3.79 -34.60 30.10
CA THR A 11 3.27 -34.43 28.75
C THR A 11 4.26 -33.61 27.94
N ALA A 12 4.81 -34.23 26.89
CA ALA A 12 5.62 -33.56 25.90
C ALA A 12 4.85 -32.34 25.35
N SER A 13 5.52 -31.20 25.37
CA SER A 13 5.09 -29.94 24.76
C SER A 13 4.65 -30.21 23.32
N THR A 14 3.37 -29.97 23.04
CA THR A 14 2.83 -29.95 21.69
C THR A 14 3.55 -28.87 20.89
N SER A 15 4.19 -29.30 19.80
CA SER A 15 4.82 -28.47 18.78
C SER A 15 3.97 -27.24 18.46
N GLU A 16 4.54 -26.04 18.68
CA GLU A 16 4.08 -24.83 18.03
C GLU A 16 4.06 -25.09 16.52
N ALA A 17 2.87 -25.09 15.93
CA ALA A 17 2.74 -25.07 14.49
C ALA A 17 3.39 -23.76 14.02
N HIS A 18 4.59 -23.83 13.44
CA HIS A 18 5.19 -22.69 12.76
C HIS A 18 4.22 -22.29 11.65
N SER A 19 3.41 -21.26 11.90
CA SER A 19 2.64 -20.59 10.86
C SER A 19 3.64 -20.16 9.80
N THR A 20 3.37 -20.52 8.54
CA THR A 20 4.22 -20.05 7.44
C THR A 20 4.20 -18.52 7.50
N PRO A 21 5.37 -17.85 7.56
CA PRO A 21 5.42 -16.40 7.58
C PRO A 21 4.64 -15.82 6.39
N GLY A 22 4.03 -14.66 6.57
CA GLY A 22 3.30 -13.96 5.52
C GLY A 22 4.20 -13.51 4.36
N ALA A 23 3.81 -12.44 3.67
CA ALA A 23 4.54 -11.94 2.52
C ALA A 23 4.67 -10.42 2.51
N GLY A 24 5.86 -9.96 2.17
CA GLY A 24 6.07 -8.64 1.58
C GLY A 24 5.92 -8.67 0.06
N ARG A 25 5.93 -7.50 -0.58
CA ARG A 25 5.94 -7.42 -2.05
C ARG A 25 6.64 -6.19 -2.62
N PHE A 26 7.27 -6.39 -3.78
CA PHE A 26 7.47 -5.38 -4.79
C PHE A 26 6.19 -5.18 -5.60
N ALA A 27 5.79 -3.93 -5.82
CA ALA A 27 4.62 -3.59 -6.59
C ALA A 27 4.86 -2.41 -7.56
N PRO A 28 5.85 -2.49 -8.47
CA PRO A 28 6.12 -1.40 -9.40
C PRO A 28 5.10 -1.28 -10.52
N SER A 29 4.72 -0.04 -10.84
CA SER A 29 4.12 0.27 -12.14
C SER A 29 5.20 0.36 -13.21
N PRO A 30 5.07 -0.36 -14.35
CA PRO A 30 6.11 -0.38 -15.39
C PRO A 30 5.95 0.82 -16.34
N SER A 31 5.92 2.03 -15.79
CA SER A 31 5.67 3.29 -16.53
C SER A 31 6.91 4.12 -16.84
N GLY A 32 8.09 3.57 -16.59
CA GLY A 32 9.36 4.21 -16.90
C GLY A 32 10.51 3.63 -16.07
N ASP A 33 11.71 4.13 -16.37
CA ASP A 33 12.94 3.66 -15.73
C ASP A 33 12.93 3.77 -14.20
N PHE A 34 13.67 2.85 -13.60
CA PHE A 34 13.83 2.75 -12.17
C PHE A 34 14.67 3.92 -11.63
N HIS A 35 14.07 4.78 -10.82
CA HIS A 35 14.77 5.90 -10.18
C HIS A 35 15.24 5.52 -8.77
N LEU A 36 16.22 6.26 -8.25
CA LEU A 36 16.85 5.97 -6.95
C LEU A 36 15.85 5.87 -5.80
N GLY A 37 14.84 6.76 -5.77
CA GLY A 37 13.76 6.66 -4.78
C GLY A 37 13.04 5.31 -4.80
N ASN A 38 12.76 4.76 -5.98
CA ASN A 38 12.15 3.43 -6.12
C ASN A 38 13.13 2.36 -5.65
N LEU A 39 14.38 2.41 -6.14
CA LEU A 39 15.40 1.44 -5.75
C LEU A 39 15.58 1.38 -4.22
N ARG A 40 15.63 2.52 -3.54
CA ARG A 40 15.70 2.59 -2.07
C ARG A 40 14.45 1.99 -1.41
N THR A 41 13.26 2.40 -1.85
CA THR A 41 12.00 1.85 -1.29
C THR A 41 11.90 0.34 -1.47
N TYR A 42 12.30 -0.19 -2.63
CA TYR A 42 12.30 -1.62 -2.87
C TYR A 42 13.41 -2.34 -2.10
N THR A 43 14.61 -1.76 -1.97
CA THR A 43 15.64 -2.31 -1.07
C THR A 43 15.09 -2.47 0.34
N LEU A 44 14.39 -1.46 0.87
CA LEU A 44 13.75 -1.55 2.18
C LEU A 44 12.64 -2.59 2.23
N ALA A 45 11.77 -2.65 1.21
CA ALA A 45 10.74 -3.68 1.14
C ALA A 45 11.35 -5.10 1.21
N TRP A 46 12.46 -5.32 0.52
CA TRP A 46 13.20 -6.58 0.51
C TRP A 46 13.82 -6.88 1.87
N LEU A 47 14.49 -5.90 2.48
CA LEU A 47 15.10 -6.05 3.79
C LEU A 47 14.07 -6.37 4.88
N PHE A 48 12.93 -5.65 4.93
CA PHE A 48 11.85 -5.91 5.91
C PHE A 48 11.23 -7.31 5.74
N ALA A 49 11.03 -7.76 4.50
CA ALA A 49 10.47 -9.09 4.25
C ALA A 49 11.48 -10.18 4.65
N ARG A 50 12.72 -10.08 4.17
CA ARG A 50 13.76 -11.08 4.42
C ARG A 50 14.20 -11.14 5.88
N SER A 51 14.29 -10.02 6.59
CA SER A 51 14.66 -9.97 8.02
C SER A 51 13.64 -10.65 8.92
N THR A 52 12.38 -10.71 8.50
CA THR A 52 11.29 -11.38 9.25
C THR A 52 10.97 -12.79 8.74
N GLY A 53 11.77 -13.32 7.82
CA GLY A 53 11.55 -14.64 7.21
C GLY A 53 10.32 -14.73 6.30
N ARG A 54 9.72 -13.59 5.94
CA ARG A 54 8.60 -13.53 5.00
C ARG A 54 9.03 -13.83 3.58
N ARG A 55 8.06 -14.28 2.78
CA ARG A 55 8.22 -14.31 1.33
C ARG A 55 8.30 -12.88 0.79
N MET A 56 9.07 -12.67 -0.26
CA MET A 56 9.06 -11.44 -1.04
C MET A 56 8.41 -11.72 -2.39
N LEU A 57 7.28 -11.09 -2.71
CA LEU A 57 6.57 -11.32 -3.97
C LEU A 57 6.78 -10.18 -4.96
N TYR A 58 6.64 -10.47 -6.26
CA TYR A 58 6.70 -9.44 -7.31
C TYR A 58 5.35 -9.28 -8.00
N ARG A 59 4.80 -8.07 -7.99
CA ARG A 59 3.57 -7.70 -8.71
C ARG A 59 3.80 -6.54 -9.67
N ILE A 60 3.52 -6.75 -10.94
CA ILE A 60 3.56 -5.72 -11.98
C ILE A 60 2.23 -4.95 -11.95
N GLU A 61 2.26 -3.68 -11.55
CA GLU A 61 1.09 -2.82 -11.44
C GLU A 61 0.78 -2.07 -12.74
N ASP A 62 0.26 -2.79 -13.73
CA ASP A 62 0.03 -2.30 -15.09
C ASP A 62 -1.44 -1.92 -15.39
N ILE A 63 -2.23 -1.62 -14.35
CA ILE A 63 -3.64 -1.20 -14.49
C ILE A 63 -3.82 -0.01 -15.44
N ASP A 64 -2.83 0.88 -15.53
CA ASP A 64 -2.79 1.94 -16.53
C ASP A 64 -2.04 1.49 -17.78
N ARG A 65 -2.78 0.81 -18.66
CA ARG A 65 -2.25 0.25 -19.90
C ARG A 65 -1.71 1.27 -20.90
N GLN A 66 -2.06 2.55 -20.75
CA GLN A 66 -1.53 3.60 -21.64
C GLN A 66 -0.11 3.99 -21.28
N ARG A 67 0.26 3.82 -20.01
CA ARG A 67 1.58 4.19 -19.49
C ARG A 67 2.47 2.98 -19.22
N SER A 68 1.92 1.77 -19.24
CA SER A 68 2.61 0.54 -18.85
C SER A 68 3.22 -0.18 -20.04
N HIS A 69 4.49 -0.58 -19.92
CA HIS A 69 5.22 -1.29 -20.97
C HIS A 69 5.88 -2.57 -20.44
N ASP A 70 5.69 -3.69 -21.14
CA ASP A 70 6.26 -4.99 -20.71
C ASP A 70 7.79 -4.98 -20.67
N SER A 71 8.43 -4.25 -21.58
CA SER A 71 9.89 -4.06 -21.55
C SER A 71 10.35 -3.34 -20.29
N ALA A 72 9.60 -2.33 -19.81
CA ALA A 72 9.93 -1.64 -18.58
C ALA A 72 9.76 -2.53 -17.36
N ALA A 73 8.79 -3.46 -17.35
CA ALA A 73 8.65 -4.44 -16.28
C ALA A 73 9.86 -5.40 -16.23
N LEU A 74 10.30 -5.90 -17.39
CA LEU A 74 11.48 -6.76 -17.50
C LEU A 74 12.75 -6.03 -17.05
N ASP A 75 12.94 -4.80 -17.53
CA ASP A 75 14.07 -3.95 -17.15
C ASP A 75 14.12 -3.74 -15.62
N GLN A 76 12.98 -3.43 -14.99
CA GLN A 76 12.89 -3.24 -13.53
C GLN A 76 13.23 -4.53 -12.75
N MET A 77 12.81 -5.69 -13.27
CA MET A 77 13.13 -6.98 -12.67
C MET A 77 14.62 -7.31 -12.79
N GLU A 78 15.23 -7.05 -13.95
CA GLU A 78 16.66 -7.23 -14.17
C GLU A 78 17.49 -6.29 -13.28
N ASP A 79 17.11 -5.02 -13.20
CA ASP A 79 17.73 -4.02 -12.32
C ASP A 79 17.71 -4.52 -10.86
N LEU A 80 16.55 -4.93 -10.33
CA LEU A 80 16.43 -5.43 -8.96
C LEU A 80 17.29 -6.68 -8.70
N ALA A 81 17.24 -7.65 -9.61
CA ALA A 81 18.02 -8.88 -9.51
C ALA A 81 19.53 -8.59 -9.54
N SER A 82 19.97 -7.60 -10.33
CA SER A 82 21.37 -7.20 -10.41
C SER A 82 21.93 -6.63 -9.10
N PHE A 83 21.08 -6.12 -8.21
CA PHE A 83 21.48 -5.68 -6.85
C PHE A 83 21.40 -6.81 -5.81
N GLY A 84 21.11 -8.04 -6.23
CA GLY A 84 20.94 -9.20 -5.36
C GLY A 84 19.57 -9.28 -4.67
N MET A 85 18.57 -8.52 -5.12
CA MET A 85 17.21 -8.62 -4.61
C MET A 85 16.41 -9.63 -5.42
N ASP A 86 16.06 -10.73 -4.76
CA ASP A 86 15.24 -11.80 -5.31
C ASP A 86 13.76 -11.68 -4.90
N TRP A 87 12.92 -12.56 -5.46
CA TRP A 87 11.52 -12.72 -5.07
C TRP A 87 11.09 -14.19 -5.23
N ASP A 88 10.09 -14.58 -4.44
CA ASP A 88 9.53 -15.92 -4.36
C ASP A 88 8.38 -16.10 -5.35
N GLY A 89 8.40 -17.24 -6.04
CA GLY A 89 7.36 -17.60 -7.00
C GLY A 89 7.41 -16.81 -8.30
N LYS A 90 6.35 -16.92 -9.09
CA LYS A 90 6.26 -16.22 -10.37
C LYS A 90 5.75 -14.79 -10.15
N PRO A 91 6.36 -13.78 -10.79
CA PRO A 91 5.76 -12.46 -10.88
C PRO A 91 4.34 -12.53 -11.43
N ILE A 92 3.46 -11.71 -10.87
CA ILE A 92 2.09 -11.59 -11.35
C ILE A 92 1.86 -10.23 -11.98
N LYS A 93 0.87 -10.14 -12.86
CA LYS A 93 0.50 -8.91 -13.57
C LYS A 93 -0.94 -8.55 -13.28
N GLN A 94 -1.22 -7.28 -12.98
CA GLN A 94 -2.57 -6.84 -12.63
C GLN A 94 -3.55 -6.97 -13.79
N SER A 95 -3.11 -6.75 -15.04
CA SER A 95 -3.95 -6.95 -16.22
C SER A 95 -4.54 -8.35 -16.33
N ASP A 96 -3.83 -9.36 -15.83
CA ASP A 96 -4.24 -10.76 -15.93
C ASP A 96 -5.23 -11.14 -14.81
N ARG A 97 -5.50 -10.20 -13.90
CA ARG A 97 -6.25 -10.40 -12.65
C ARG A 97 -7.52 -9.58 -12.58
N PHE A 98 -7.90 -8.91 -13.67
CA PHE A 98 -9.18 -8.18 -13.76
C PHE A 98 -10.40 -9.03 -13.38
N PRO A 99 -10.49 -10.34 -13.71
CA PRO A 99 -11.59 -11.17 -13.21
C PRO A 99 -11.70 -11.23 -11.69
N LEU A 100 -10.58 -11.20 -10.95
CA LEU A 100 -10.61 -11.15 -9.48
C LEU A 100 -11.14 -9.81 -8.97
N TYR A 101 -10.85 -8.72 -9.70
CA TYR A 101 -11.37 -7.39 -9.37
C TYR A 101 -12.88 -7.31 -9.62
N ASP A 102 -13.36 -7.91 -10.71
CA ASP A 102 -14.79 -8.08 -11.00
C ASP A 102 -15.49 -8.88 -9.90
N ASP A 103 -14.93 -10.01 -9.49
CA ASP A 103 -15.49 -10.87 -8.44
C ASP A 103 -15.54 -10.15 -7.08
N ALA A 104 -14.47 -9.45 -6.70
CA ALA A 104 -14.44 -8.66 -5.47
C ALA A 104 -15.47 -7.51 -5.51
N LEU A 105 -15.56 -6.79 -6.63
CA LEU A 105 -16.54 -5.72 -6.80
C LEU A 105 -17.98 -6.25 -6.72
N HIS A 106 -18.25 -7.40 -7.34
CA HIS A 106 -19.55 -8.07 -7.28
C HIS A 106 -19.90 -8.51 -5.86
N TRP A 107 -18.92 -9.03 -5.12
CA TRP A 107 -19.10 -9.42 -3.72
C TRP A 107 -19.47 -8.22 -2.83
N LEU A 108 -18.83 -7.07 -3.04
CA LEU A 108 -19.18 -5.81 -2.37
C LEU A 108 -20.56 -5.31 -2.80
N SER A 109 -20.90 -5.44 -4.08
CA SER A 109 -22.18 -5.02 -4.64
C SER A 109 -23.35 -5.79 -4.04
N LYS A 110 -23.23 -7.13 -3.89
CA LYS A 110 -24.24 -7.96 -3.23
C LYS A 110 -24.54 -7.56 -1.78
N ARG A 111 -23.61 -6.84 -1.13
CA ARG A 111 -23.76 -6.32 0.24
C ARG A 111 -24.28 -4.89 0.30
N GLY A 112 -24.52 -4.25 -0.85
CA GLY A 112 -24.91 -2.84 -0.91
C GLY A 112 -23.76 -1.88 -0.56
N TRP A 113 -22.51 -2.36 -0.60
CA TRP A 113 -21.33 -1.57 -0.20
C TRP A 113 -20.68 -0.82 -1.36
N VAL A 114 -21.40 -0.66 -2.47
CA VAL A 114 -20.95 0.15 -3.60
C VAL A 114 -22.09 0.98 -4.17
N TYR A 115 -21.77 2.08 -4.82
CA TYR A 115 -22.74 2.89 -5.57
C TYR A 115 -22.09 3.59 -6.77
N GLU A 116 -22.92 3.98 -7.73
CA GLU A 116 -22.50 4.75 -8.90
C GLU A 116 -22.26 6.23 -8.53
N CYS A 117 -21.11 6.76 -8.95
CA CYS A 117 -20.75 8.16 -8.82
C CYS A 117 -20.69 8.83 -10.19
N TYR A 118 -21.36 9.98 -10.28
CA TYR A 118 -21.45 10.77 -11.52
C TYR A 118 -20.63 12.07 -11.45
N CYS A 119 -20.04 12.37 -10.30
CA CYS A 119 -19.27 13.59 -10.07
C CYS A 119 -18.02 13.66 -10.95
N SER A 120 -17.77 14.82 -11.52
CA SER A 120 -16.49 15.17 -12.13
C SER A 120 -15.44 15.48 -11.04
N ARG A 121 -14.15 15.47 -11.39
CA ARG A 121 -13.08 15.94 -10.50
C ARG A 121 -13.29 17.40 -10.08
N LYS A 122 -13.90 18.22 -10.95
CA LYS A 122 -14.23 19.60 -10.63
C LYS A 122 -15.30 19.65 -9.54
N ASP A 123 -16.38 18.88 -9.69
CA ASP A 123 -17.49 18.82 -8.74
C ASP A 123 -17.01 18.39 -7.35
N ILE A 124 -16.11 17.38 -7.29
CA ILE A 124 -15.54 16.90 -6.03
C ILE A 124 -14.73 18.01 -5.35
N ARG A 125 -13.81 18.67 -6.08
CA ARG A 125 -12.99 19.75 -5.53
C ARG A 125 -13.81 20.95 -5.06
N GLU A 126 -14.90 21.26 -5.77
CA GLU A 126 -15.80 22.36 -5.38
C GLU A 126 -16.58 22.00 -4.12
N ALA A 127 -17.07 20.76 -4.00
CA ALA A 127 -17.75 20.30 -2.81
C ALA A 127 -16.83 20.22 -1.58
N SER A 128 -15.56 19.85 -1.74
CA SER A 128 -14.56 19.82 -0.66
C SER A 128 -14.14 21.21 -0.15
N ARG A 129 -14.65 22.31 -0.73
CA ARG A 129 -14.43 23.68 -0.22
C ARG A 129 -15.46 24.11 0.82
N ALA A 130 -16.49 23.31 1.06
CA ALA A 130 -17.52 23.64 2.05
C ALA A 130 -16.97 23.52 3.49
N PRO A 131 -17.41 24.38 4.45
CA PRO A 131 -16.84 24.47 5.80
C PRO A 131 -16.89 23.21 6.69
N HIS A 132 -17.48 22.11 6.20
CA HIS A 132 -17.70 20.88 6.97
C HIS A 132 -17.29 19.62 6.20
N VAL A 133 -16.59 19.75 5.06
CA VAL A 133 -16.04 18.62 4.33
C VAL A 133 -14.54 18.56 4.58
N THR A 134 -14.06 17.46 5.13
CA THR A 134 -12.62 17.23 5.29
C THR A 134 -11.96 17.30 3.91
N PRO A 135 -10.99 18.22 3.70
CA PRO A 135 -10.33 18.37 2.41
C PRO A 135 -9.75 17.04 1.94
N GLY A 136 -10.06 16.65 0.69
CA GLY A 136 -9.60 15.39 0.10
C GLY A 136 -10.58 14.23 0.19
N MET A 137 -11.59 14.29 1.06
CA MET A 137 -12.65 13.27 1.14
C MET A 137 -13.77 13.49 0.13
N TYR A 138 -14.39 12.41 -0.31
CA TYR A 138 -15.60 12.48 -1.12
C TYR A 138 -16.79 12.93 -0.27
N PRO A 139 -17.54 13.97 -0.69
CA PRO A 139 -18.68 14.51 0.06
C PRO A 139 -19.92 13.59 0.14
N GLY A 140 -19.90 12.41 -0.48
CA GLY A 140 -21.05 11.49 -0.48
C GLY A 140 -22.20 11.92 -1.41
N THR A 141 -21.99 12.88 -2.32
CA THR A 141 -23.05 13.48 -3.16
C THR A 141 -23.93 12.47 -3.90
N CYS A 142 -23.35 11.37 -4.38
CA CYS A 142 -24.09 10.36 -5.15
C CYS A 142 -24.59 9.16 -4.33
N ARG A 143 -24.29 9.11 -3.01
CA ARG A 143 -24.50 7.91 -2.17
C ARG A 143 -25.97 7.45 -2.15
N ASN A 144 -26.89 8.42 -2.00
CA ASN A 144 -28.31 8.17 -1.75
C ASN A 144 -29.22 8.57 -2.93
N LEU A 145 -28.69 8.61 -4.16
CA LEU A 145 -29.51 8.94 -5.33
C LEU A 145 -30.59 7.87 -5.57
N THR A 146 -31.79 8.31 -5.97
CA THR A 146 -32.88 7.40 -6.40
C THR A 146 -32.56 6.79 -7.76
N ASP A 147 -33.27 5.72 -8.13
CA ASP A 147 -33.07 5.07 -9.43
C ASP A 147 -33.39 5.98 -10.62
N GLU A 148 -34.37 6.88 -10.47
CA GLU A 148 -34.69 7.93 -11.45
C GLU A 148 -33.52 8.93 -11.58
N GLN A 149 -32.99 9.42 -10.47
CA GLN A 149 -31.83 10.31 -10.49
C GLN A 149 -30.60 9.63 -11.10
N ARG A 150 -30.36 8.36 -10.78
CA ARG A 150 -29.29 7.55 -11.37
C ARG A 150 -29.47 7.41 -12.87
N HIS A 151 -30.69 7.11 -13.32
CA HIS A 151 -31.01 7.02 -14.75
C HIS A 151 -30.68 8.32 -15.49
N ASP A 152 -31.12 9.46 -14.96
CA ASP A 152 -30.85 10.77 -15.55
C ASP A 152 -29.35 11.09 -15.61
N GLN A 153 -28.61 10.77 -14.54
CA GLN A 153 -27.16 11.02 -14.49
C GLN A 153 -26.39 10.10 -15.44
N ARG A 154 -26.79 8.82 -15.58
CA ARG A 154 -26.23 7.93 -16.63
C ARG A 154 -26.47 8.50 -18.01
N ALA A 155 -27.68 8.98 -18.31
CA ALA A 155 -28.00 9.59 -19.59
C ALA A 155 -27.15 10.86 -19.87
N LYS A 156 -26.89 11.68 -18.85
CA LYS A 156 -26.00 12.85 -18.95
C LYS A 156 -24.55 12.47 -19.26
N LEU A 157 -23.99 11.49 -18.55
CA LEU A 157 -22.62 11.03 -18.82
C LEU A 157 -22.49 10.33 -20.18
N ALA A 158 -23.50 9.56 -20.60
CA ALA A 158 -23.50 8.88 -21.88
C ALA A 158 -23.39 9.86 -23.06
N LYS A 159 -24.03 11.04 -22.98
CA LYS A 159 -23.87 12.12 -23.98
C LYS A 159 -22.44 12.63 -24.11
N GLN A 160 -21.59 12.39 -23.12
CA GLN A 160 -20.16 12.76 -23.09
C GLN A 160 -19.25 11.56 -23.40
N GLY A 161 -19.80 10.39 -23.75
CA GLY A 161 -19.03 9.16 -23.95
C GLY A 161 -18.42 8.61 -22.66
N ARG A 162 -18.97 8.95 -21.49
CA ARG A 162 -18.46 8.55 -20.17
C ARG A 162 -19.43 7.60 -19.47
N LYS A 163 -18.90 6.75 -18.59
CA LYS A 163 -19.67 5.92 -17.66
C LYS A 163 -19.55 6.47 -16.24
N PRO A 164 -20.51 6.16 -15.33
CA PRO A 164 -20.31 6.42 -13.91
C PRO A 164 -19.09 5.67 -13.39
N ALA A 165 -18.40 6.25 -12.42
CA ALA A 165 -17.45 5.51 -11.60
C ALA A 165 -18.22 4.68 -10.56
N ILE A 166 -17.62 3.62 -10.04
CA ILE A 166 -18.13 2.87 -8.89
C ILE A 166 -17.29 3.25 -7.67
N ARG A 167 -17.96 3.67 -6.60
CA ARG A 167 -17.34 3.97 -5.31
C ARG A 167 -17.68 2.91 -4.29
N PHE A 168 -16.75 2.69 -3.39
CA PHE A 168 -17.01 1.98 -2.15
C PHE A 168 -17.87 2.85 -1.22
N ASN A 169 -18.84 2.23 -0.55
CA ASN A 169 -19.70 2.86 0.43
C ASN A 169 -19.17 2.56 1.83
N ALA A 170 -18.16 3.32 2.26
CA ALA A 170 -17.54 3.14 3.56
C ALA A 170 -18.57 3.26 4.69
N HIS A 171 -19.53 4.18 4.54
CA HIS A 171 -20.60 4.38 5.51
C HIS A 171 -21.49 3.15 5.69
N ALA A 172 -21.93 2.51 4.59
CA ALA A 172 -22.76 1.30 4.66
C ALA A 172 -21.98 0.06 5.10
N ALA A 173 -20.66 0.03 4.89
CA ALA A 173 -19.81 -1.08 5.31
C ALA A 173 -19.37 -0.96 6.79
N TYR A 174 -19.39 0.24 7.37
CA TYR A 174 -18.71 0.54 8.65
C TYR A 174 -19.09 -0.40 9.79
N GLU A 175 -20.38 -0.56 10.08
CA GLU A 175 -20.83 -1.40 11.21
C GLU A 175 -20.36 -2.85 11.05
N ALA A 176 -20.59 -3.43 9.87
CA ALA A 176 -20.19 -4.81 9.58
C ALA A 176 -18.68 -5.02 9.62
N VAL A 177 -17.89 -4.03 9.21
CA VAL A 177 -16.42 -4.11 9.20
C VAL A 177 -15.86 -3.89 10.61
N ALA A 178 -16.40 -2.95 11.38
CA ALA A 178 -15.98 -2.67 12.74
C ALA A 178 -16.23 -3.87 13.68
N ASP A 179 -17.33 -4.60 13.50
CA ASP A 179 -17.60 -5.82 14.26
C ASP A 179 -16.58 -6.93 13.95
N ASN A 180 -16.15 -7.06 12.69
CA ASN A 180 -15.13 -8.03 12.30
C ASN A 180 -13.74 -7.66 12.86
N ASP A 181 -13.42 -6.36 12.95
CA ASP A 181 -12.13 -5.84 13.43
C ASP A 181 -11.89 -6.12 14.92
N GLN A 182 -12.96 -6.10 15.74
CA GLN A 182 -12.90 -6.44 17.18
C GLN A 182 -12.42 -7.86 17.45
N THR A 183 -12.56 -8.77 16.48
CA THR A 183 -12.12 -10.17 16.61
C THR A 183 -10.73 -10.44 16.04
N ALA A 184 -10.20 -9.51 15.24
CA ALA A 184 -8.92 -9.68 14.56
C ALA A 184 -7.83 -8.79 15.16
N ASN A 185 -8.01 -7.47 15.24
CA ASN A 185 -6.89 -6.57 14.97
C ASN A 185 -6.39 -5.71 16.13
N GLY A 186 -7.09 -5.65 17.27
CA GLY A 186 -6.75 -4.65 18.31
C GLY A 186 -6.83 -3.18 17.84
N SER A 187 -7.30 -2.95 16.61
CA SER A 187 -7.65 -1.64 16.09
C SER A 187 -8.89 -1.16 16.84
N HIS A 188 -8.74 -0.02 17.51
CA HIS A 188 -9.83 0.61 18.21
C HIS A 188 -10.46 1.65 17.28
N THR A 189 -11.73 1.47 16.92
CA THR A 189 -12.53 2.54 16.33
C THR A 189 -12.62 3.69 17.35
N THR A 190 -11.89 4.78 17.13
CA THR A 190 -11.87 5.93 18.06
C THR A 190 -12.98 6.93 17.77
N ALA A 191 -13.53 6.95 16.54
CA ALA A 191 -14.71 7.70 16.13
C ALA A 191 -15.30 7.17 14.81
N PRO A 192 -16.62 7.31 14.56
CA PRO A 192 -17.22 6.96 13.27
C PRO A 192 -16.50 7.64 12.11
N GLY A 193 -16.04 6.86 11.13
CA GLY A 193 -15.36 7.37 9.93
C GLY A 193 -13.84 7.53 10.04
N LEU A 194 -13.22 7.14 11.16
CA LEU A 194 -11.76 6.96 11.26
C LEU A 194 -11.40 5.46 11.30
N TRP A 195 -10.22 5.15 10.81
CA TRP A 195 -9.63 3.82 10.83
C TRP A 195 -8.16 3.88 11.21
N ILE A 196 -7.73 2.93 12.02
CA ILE A 196 -6.37 2.85 12.53
C ILE A 196 -5.63 1.75 11.79
N ILE A 197 -4.40 2.05 11.38
CA ILE A 197 -3.44 1.07 10.89
C ILE A 197 -2.28 0.94 11.86
N HIS A 198 -1.62 -0.22 11.84
CA HIS A 198 -0.38 -0.47 12.55
C HIS A 198 0.83 -0.27 11.63
N GLU A 199 1.86 0.39 12.15
CA GLU A 199 3.08 0.67 11.42
C GLU A 199 4.30 0.14 12.18
N ASP A 200 5.00 -0.84 11.61
CA ASP A 200 6.26 -1.32 12.19
C ASP A 200 7.39 -0.30 11.95
N PHE A 201 7.25 0.53 10.91
CA PHE A 201 8.14 1.65 10.61
C PHE A 201 7.36 2.86 10.09
N ALA A 202 7.54 4.03 10.69
CA ALA A 202 6.79 5.26 10.38
C ALA A 202 7.71 6.49 10.32
N THR A 203 7.62 7.32 9.27
CA THR A 203 8.40 8.57 9.16
C THR A 203 7.76 9.80 9.78
N HIS A 204 6.44 9.79 9.96
CA HIS A 204 5.78 10.85 10.71
C HIS A 204 6.24 10.69 12.15
N GLY A 205 6.96 11.70 12.65
CA GLY A 205 7.59 11.58 13.96
C GLY A 205 6.57 11.23 15.03
N GLN A 206 7.09 10.84 16.18
CA GLN A 206 6.43 10.91 17.50
C GLN A 206 5.92 12.34 17.84
N HIS A 207 5.78 13.23 16.86
CA HIS A 207 5.24 14.58 16.91
C HIS A 207 3.72 14.51 16.87
N SER A 208 3.21 14.52 18.10
CA SER A 208 1.84 14.47 18.61
C SER A 208 0.88 15.57 18.14
N ASP A 209 0.79 15.90 16.85
CA ASP A 209 -0.10 16.99 16.39
C ASP A 209 -1.30 16.54 15.54
N SER A 210 -1.49 15.24 15.33
CA SER A 210 -2.79 14.69 14.91
C SER A 210 -3.28 13.69 15.96
N ALA A 211 -4.14 14.17 16.88
CA ALA A 211 -4.93 13.38 17.84
C ALA A 211 -4.34 11.98 18.09
N SER A 212 -3.19 11.93 18.77
CA SER A 212 -2.38 10.73 18.84
C SER A 212 -3.19 9.63 19.52
N SER A 213 -3.43 8.57 18.76
CA SER A 213 -3.62 7.25 19.33
C SER A 213 -2.61 7.06 20.48
N SER A 214 -3.08 6.72 21.68
CA SER A 214 -2.20 6.39 22.81
C SER A 214 -1.43 5.09 22.59
N VAL A 215 -1.63 4.44 21.44
CA VAL A 215 -0.96 3.21 21.02
C VAL A 215 0.24 3.63 20.15
N PRO A 216 1.47 3.33 20.58
CA PRO A 216 2.65 3.49 19.73
C PRO A 216 2.45 2.83 18.37
N ASN A 217 3.13 3.32 17.33
CA ASN A 217 3.20 2.62 16.04
C ASN A 217 1.84 2.47 15.35
N THR A 218 1.00 3.50 15.43
CA THR A 218 -0.29 3.54 14.74
C THR A 218 -0.52 4.85 14.02
N TYR A 219 -1.27 4.78 12.92
CA TYR A 219 -1.74 5.94 12.19
C TYR A 219 -3.25 5.87 12.01
N SER A 220 -3.95 6.93 12.39
CA SER A 220 -5.39 7.07 12.23
C SER A 220 -5.70 8.02 11.09
N GLY A 221 -6.58 7.61 10.19
CA GLY A 221 -7.06 8.48 9.12
C GLY A 221 -8.47 8.14 8.67
N PRO A 222 -9.04 8.98 7.79
CA PRO A 222 -10.43 8.84 7.40
C PRO A 222 -10.68 7.61 6.54
N VAL A 223 -11.84 6.99 6.76
CA VAL A 223 -12.42 6.04 5.82
C VAL A 223 -13.28 6.81 4.82
N ASP A 224 -12.82 6.87 3.56
CA ASP A 224 -13.50 7.60 2.49
C ASP A 224 -14.23 6.65 1.53
N ASP A 225 -15.21 7.19 0.80
CA ASP A 225 -15.90 6.50 -0.29
C ASP A 225 -15.01 6.47 -1.54
N ILE A 226 -13.92 5.71 -1.48
CA ILE A 226 -12.89 5.62 -2.52
C ILE A 226 -13.44 5.03 -3.82
N VAL A 227 -12.87 5.45 -4.95
CA VAL A 227 -13.21 4.89 -6.27
C VAL A 227 -12.65 3.48 -6.37
N LEU A 228 -13.46 2.52 -6.79
CA LEU A 228 -13.09 1.12 -7.05
C LEU A 228 -12.96 0.82 -8.55
N HIS A 229 -13.86 1.40 -9.35
CA HIS A 229 -13.85 1.27 -10.81
C HIS A 229 -14.11 2.65 -11.44
N ARG A 230 -13.30 3.04 -12.41
CA ARG A 230 -13.33 4.39 -12.97
C ARG A 230 -14.36 4.50 -14.09
N GLY A 231 -14.85 5.72 -14.32
CA GLY A 231 -15.82 6.00 -15.38
C GLY A 231 -15.29 5.87 -16.82
N ASP A 232 -13.98 5.69 -16.99
CA ASP A 232 -13.32 5.35 -18.26
C ASP A 232 -13.17 3.83 -18.47
N GLY A 233 -13.65 3.00 -17.54
CA GLY A 233 -13.58 1.54 -17.61
C GLY A 233 -12.31 0.92 -17.07
N ASN A 234 -11.37 1.72 -16.54
CA ASN A 234 -10.18 1.18 -15.87
C ASN A 234 -10.46 0.90 -14.39
N TRP A 235 -9.80 -0.12 -13.83
CA TRP A 235 -9.78 -0.36 -12.39
C TRP A 235 -9.08 0.78 -11.64
N ALA A 236 -9.58 1.10 -10.44
CA ALA A 236 -8.92 2.06 -9.58
C ALA A 236 -7.81 1.38 -8.77
N TYR A 237 -6.71 2.11 -8.56
CA TYR A 237 -5.56 1.66 -7.78
C TYR A 237 -5.96 1.04 -6.45
N ASN A 238 -6.85 1.70 -5.69
CA ASN A 238 -7.27 1.25 -4.37
C ASN A 238 -7.91 -0.15 -4.35
N LEU A 239 -8.70 -0.52 -5.37
CA LEU A 239 -9.26 -1.87 -5.42
C LEU A 239 -8.19 -2.87 -5.82
N ALA A 240 -7.43 -2.58 -6.88
CA ALA A 240 -6.46 -3.50 -7.44
C ALA A 240 -5.40 -3.91 -6.41
N VAL A 241 -4.84 -2.95 -5.66
CA VAL A 241 -3.81 -3.25 -4.65
C VAL A 241 -4.34 -4.07 -3.49
N VAL A 242 -5.53 -3.75 -2.99
CA VAL A 242 -6.13 -4.47 -1.85
C VAL A 242 -6.50 -5.90 -2.23
N VAL A 243 -7.16 -6.07 -3.39
CA VAL A 243 -7.54 -7.39 -3.88
C VAL A 243 -6.30 -8.26 -4.11
N ASP A 244 -5.24 -7.69 -4.68
CA ASP A 244 -4.02 -8.44 -4.93
C ASP A 244 -3.25 -8.76 -3.65
N ASP A 245 -3.11 -7.82 -2.72
CA ASP A 245 -2.46 -8.07 -1.43
C ASP A 245 -3.19 -9.21 -0.68
N LEU A 246 -4.52 -9.19 -0.65
CA LEU A 246 -5.35 -10.26 -0.08
C LEU A 246 -5.12 -11.62 -0.78
N ALA A 247 -5.19 -11.64 -2.11
CA ALA A 247 -5.07 -12.86 -2.89
C ALA A 247 -3.64 -13.41 -2.97
N MET A 248 -2.62 -12.60 -2.67
CA MET A 248 -1.22 -13.02 -2.59
C MET A 248 -0.81 -13.45 -1.18
N GLY A 249 -1.63 -13.16 -0.18
CA GLY A 249 -1.30 -13.35 1.23
C GLY A 249 -0.24 -12.36 1.72
N VAL A 250 -0.26 -11.13 1.20
CA VAL A 250 0.61 -10.04 1.64
C VAL A 250 0.09 -9.49 2.97
N ASP A 251 0.94 -9.53 3.99
CA ASP A 251 0.69 -9.00 5.33
C ASP A 251 1.64 -7.85 5.67
N GLN A 252 2.74 -7.66 4.93
CA GLN A 252 3.71 -6.59 5.16
C GLN A 252 3.81 -5.66 3.95
N ILE A 253 3.42 -4.40 4.15
CA ILE A 253 3.29 -3.40 3.10
C ILE A 253 4.33 -2.30 3.32
N THR A 254 5.45 -2.41 2.60
CA THR A 254 6.48 -1.36 2.57
C THR A 254 6.28 -0.46 1.35
N ARG A 255 6.26 0.87 1.57
CA ARG A 255 6.09 1.89 0.53
C ARG A 255 6.53 3.28 1.02
N GLY A 256 6.67 4.24 0.09
CA GLY A 256 6.99 5.62 0.46
C GLY A 256 5.92 6.28 1.34
N ASP A 257 6.34 7.21 2.19
CA ASP A 257 5.46 7.93 3.11
C ASP A 257 4.39 8.81 2.43
N ASP A 258 4.57 9.14 1.16
CA ASP A 258 3.60 9.89 0.37
C ASP A 258 2.28 9.14 0.16
N LEU A 259 2.27 7.83 0.42
CA LEU A 259 1.10 6.96 0.37
C LEU A 259 0.42 6.74 1.74
N LEU A 260 0.97 7.28 2.84
CA LEU A 260 0.46 7.09 4.20
C LEU A 260 -1.02 7.43 4.34
N SER A 261 -1.43 8.58 3.81
CA SER A 261 -2.82 9.07 3.90
C SER A 261 -3.85 8.13 3.24
N SER A 262 -3.42 7.26 2.32
CA SER A 262 -4.29 6.27 1.67
C SER A 262 -4.41 4.96 2.45
N ALA A 263 -3.52 4.72 3.41
CA ALA A 263 -3.42 3.45 4.13
C ALA A 263 -4.69 3.08 4.92
N PRO A 264 -5.31 4.00 5.70
CA PRO A 264 -6.51 3.67 6.46
C PRO A 264 -7.67 3.21 5.57
N ALA A 265 -7.94 3.92 4.47
CA ALA A 265 -9.02 3.56 3.55
C ALA A 265 -8.76 2.23 2.82
N GLN A 266 -7.50 1.94 2.46
CA GLN A 266 -7.12 0.66 1.85
C GLN A 266 -7.19 -0.49 2.86
N ASN A 267 -6.74 -0.28 4.09
CA ASN A 267 -6.81 -1.26 5.16
C ASN A 267 -8.26 -1.59 5.50
N PHE A 268 -9.12 -0.57 5.64
CA PHE A 268 -10.55 -0.77 5.85
C PHE A 268 -11.20 -1.57 4.71
N LEU A 269 -10.86 -1.28 3.45
CA LEU A 269 -11.31 -2.06 2.30
C LEU A 269 -10.79 -3.51 2.34
N ALA A 270 -9.54 -3.72 2.79
CA ALA A 270 -8.96 -5.04 2.96
C ALA A 270 -9.72 -5.86 4.02
N THR A 271 -10.03 -5.26 5.17
CA THR A 271 -10.86 -5.87 6.20
C THR A 271 -12.26 -6.20 5.68
N ALA A 272 -12.87 -5.30 4.90
CA ALA A 272 -14.17 -5.54 4.28
C ALA A 272 -14.16 -6.70 3.27
N LEU A 273 -13.06 -6.88 2.53
CA LEU A 273 -12.86 -7.93 1.52
C LEU A 273 -12.20 -9.20 2.06
N HIS A 274 -11.77 -9.24 3.32
CA HIS A 274 -11.14 -10.41 3.90
C HIS A 274 -12.04 -11.68 3.85
N PRO A 275 -13.36 -11.60 4.14
CA PRO A 275 -14.24 -12.75 3.97
C PRO A 275 -14.38 -13.17 2.50
N TRP A 276 -14.34 -12.23 1.55
CA TRP A 276 -14.29 -12.57 0.11
C TRP A 276 -13.04 -13.39 -0.21
N ALA A 277 -11.87 -12.97 0.28
CA ALA A 277 -10.62 -13.66 0.01
C ALA A 277 -10.57 -15.08 0.59
N THR A 278 -11.17 -15.29 1.77
CA THR A 278 -11.19 -16.59 2.48
C THR A 278 -12.29 -17.53 2.01
N ASP A 279 -13.45 -17.02 1.61
CA ASP A 279 -14.58 -17.81 1.10
C ASP A 279 -14.43 -18.19 -0.37
N THR A 280 -13.52 -17.53 -1.11
CA THR A 280 -13.32 -17.82 -2.54
C THR A 280 -12.70 -19.23 -2.67
N PRO A 281 -13.40 -20.19 -3.30
CA PRO A 281 -12.88 -21.54 -3.44
C PRO A 281 -11.54 -21.51 -4.18
N ALA A 282 -10.60 -22.35 -3.74
CA ALA A 282 -9.23 -22.46 -4.25
C ALA A 282 -9.15 -22.99 -5.70
N THR A 283 -9.97 -22.45 -6.61
CA THR A 283 -10.04 -22.82 -8.02
C THR A 283 -8.93 -22.19 -8.87
N THR A 284 -8.07 -21.36 -8.27
CA THR A 284 -6.84 -20.90 -8.92
C THR A 284 -5.64 -21.36 -8.11
N SER A 285 -4.60 -21.85 -8.79
CA SER A 285 -3.33 -22.33 -8.23
C SER A 285 -2.53 -21.29 -7.41
N ALA A 286 -3.14 -20.14 -7.10
CA ALA A 286 -2.53 -18.98 -6.47
C ALA A 286 -3.13 -18.64 -5.09
N THR A 287 -4.07 -19.44 -4.56
CA THR A 287 -4.59 -19.21 -3.20
C THR A 287 -3.43 -19.29 -2.20
N PRO A 288 -3.23 -18.25 -1.37
CA PRO A 288 -2.13 -18.23 -0.44
C PRO A 288 -2.38 -19.28 0.66
N ALA A 289 -1.31 -19.84 1.21
CA ALA A 289 -1.41 -20.77 2.33
C ALA A 289 -1.96 -20.12 3.61
N VAL A 290 -1.88 -18.78 3.69
CA VAL A 290 -2.33 -17.95 4.81
C VAL A 290 -3.05 -16.73 4.26
N HIS A 291 -4.26 -16.48 4.76
CA HIS A 291 -4.97 -15.23 4.54
C HIS A 291 -4.67 -14.29 5.72
N PRO A 292 -4.07 -13.11 5.47
CA PRO A 292 -3.71 -12.21 6.54
C PRO A 292 -4.95 -11.54 7.11
N THR A 293 -5.11 -11.66 8.43
CA THR A 293 -6.11 -10.93 9.23
C THR A 293 -5.54 -9.61 9.78
N HIS A 294 -4.24 -9.39 9.60
CA HIS A 294 -3.47 -8.26 10.11
C HIS A 294 -2.51 -7.78 9.02
N TRP A 295 -2.41 -6.47 8.84
CA TRP A 295 -1.46 -5.87 7.90
C TRP A 295 -0.54 -4.91 8.63
N GLN A 296 0.76 -5.14 8.47
CA GLN A 296 1.84 -4.29 8.95
C GLN A 296 2.29 -3.34 7.85
N TYR A 297 2.35 -2.05 8.16
CA TYR A 297 2.82 -1.05 7.21
C TYR A 297 4.22 -0.57 7.59
N ASN A 298 5.05 -0.35 6.56
CA ASN A 298 6.33 0.35 6.67
C ASN A 298 6.29 1.53 5.71
N HIS A 299 5.95 2.71 6.22
CA HIS A 299 6.00 3.95 5.43
C HIS A 299 7.40 4.54 5.54
N VAL A 300 8.20 4.36 4.50
CA VAL A 300 9.65 4.67 4.51
C VAL A 300 9.94 6.08 4.00
N PRO A 301 11.05 6.72 4.43
CA PRO A 301 11.35 8.09 4.07
C PRO A 301 11.58 8.25 2.57
N LEU A 302 11.08 9.34 2.01
CA LEU A 302 11.31 9.64 0.60
C LEU A 302 12.76 10.06 0.34
N VAL A 303 13.20 9.78 -0.88
CA VAL A 303 14.32 10.49 -1.48
C VAL A 303 13.81 11.82 -2.05
N VAL A 304 14.40 12.93 -1.60
CA VAL A 304 13.96 14.30 -1.89
C VAL A 304 15.10 15.13 -2.49
N THR A 305 14.77 16.17 -3.23
CA THR A 305 15.72 17.20 -3.69
C THR A 305 15.43 18.55 -3.02
N LYS A 306 16.45 19.40 -2.93
CA LYS A 306 16.32 20.79 -2.47
C LYS A 306 15.98 21.68 -3.67
N GLN A 307 14.76 22.22 -3.72
CA GLN A 307 14.37 23.16 -4.76
C GLN A 307 14.35 24.59 -4.22
N GLN A 308 15.04 25.51 -4.90
CA GLN A 308 14.95 26.94 -4.60
C GLN A 308 13.51 27.45 -4.82
N MET A 309 12.97 28.18 -3.84
CA MET A 309 11.69 28.86 -4.02
C MET A 309 11.86 30.05 -4.97
N LYS A 310 11.09 30.08 -6.08
CA LYS A 310 11.04 31.25 -6.96
C LYS A 310 10.39 32.42 -6.21
N GLY A 311 11.12 33.51 -6.02
CA GLY A 311 10.56 34.81 -5.59
C GLY A 311 10.87 35.23 -4.15
N HIS A 312 11.77 34.58 -3.42
CA HIS A 312 12.30 35.09 -2.16
C HIS A 312 13.81 35.36 -2.30
N GLU A 313 14.26 36.55 -1.91
CA GLU A 313 15.68 36.96 -1.89
C GLU A 313 16.50 36.22 -0.82
N ASN A 314 15.86 35.40 0.01
CA ASN A 314 16.50 34.49 0.96
C ASN A 314 16.51 33.05 0.45
N THR A 315 17.64 32.37 0.64
CA THR A 315 17.99 31.00 0.21
C THR A 315 17.20 29.90 0.94
N ASP A 316 15.89 30.02 1.04
CA ASP A 316 15.05 29.00 1.65
C ASP A 316 14.71 27.92 0.60
N HIS A 317 15.03 26.66 0.94
CA HIS A 317 14.90 25.52 0.01
C HIS A 317 13.73 24.64 0.45
N GLN A 318 12.77 24.40 -0.43
CA GLN A 318 11.71 23.44 -0.17
C GLN A 318 12.18 22.03 -0.54
N LEU A 319 11.97 21.06 0.35
CA LEU A 319 12.15 19.65 0.03
C LEU A 319 10.98 19.17 -0.86
N LYS A 320 11.32 18.52 -1.97
CA LYS A 320 10.33 17.86 -2.83
C LYS A 320 10.79 16.47 -3.18
N ARG A 321 9.84 15.55 -3.36
CA ARG A 321 10.09 14.20 -3.87
C ARG A 321 10.96 14.27 -5.14
N LEU A 322 12.01 13.46 -5.15
CA LEU A 322 12.91 13.34 -6.28
C LEU A 322 12.15 12.88 -7.53
N ALA A 323 12.41 13.53 -8.66
CA ALA A 323 11.82 13.21 -9.96
C ALA A 323 12.88 13.28 -11.07
N LYS A 324 12.57 12.70 -12.24
CA LYS A 324 13.47 12.67 -13.41
C LYS A 324 14.00 14.05 -13.86
N ARG A 325 13.27 15.13 -13.55
CA ARG A 325 13.68 16.50 -13.90
C ARG A 325 14.83 17.05 -13.04
N ASP A 326 15.20 16.35 -11.97
CA ASP A 326 16.14 16.82 -10.96
C ASP A 326 17.59 16.35 -11.22
N GLY A 327 17.86 15.78 -12.40
CA GLY A 327 19.18 15.32 -12.86
C GLY A 327 19.22 13.83 -13.19
N ALA A 328 20.42 13.26 -13.32
CA ALA A 328 20.62 11.82 -13.41
C ALA A 328 20.14 11.16 -12.12
N VAL A 329 19.02 10.45 -12.18
CA VAL A 329 18.37 9.85 -10.99
C VAL A 329 17.91 8.43 -11.24
N THR A 330 18.02 7.94 -12.47
CA THR A 330 17.70 6.56 -12.83
C THR A 330 18.94 5.67 -12.73
N VAL A 331 18.73 4.37 -12.48
CA VAL A 331 19.83 3.39 -12.43
C VAL A 331 20.67 3.43 -13.71
N ARG A 332 19.99 3.56 -14.87
CA ARG A 332 20.64 3.65 -16.18
C ARG A 332 21.49 4.90 -16.36
N GLU A 333 21.07 6.04 -15.82
CA GLU A 333 21.83 7.29 -15.88
C GLU A 333 23.00 7.32 -14.90
N LEU A 334 22.84 6.72 -13.71
CA LEU A 334 23.85 6.73 -12.65
C LEU A 334 24.91 5.64 -12.81
N SER A 335 24.65 4.58 -13.58
CA SER A 335 25.32 3.27 -13.51
C SER A 335 24.92 2.45 -12.29
N HIS A 336 25.07 1.13 -12.40
CA HIS A 336 24.74 0.16 -11.36
C HIS A 336 25.47 0.45 -10.04
N ASP A 337 26.81 0.51 -10.06
CA ASP A 337 27.64 0.70 -8.87
C ASP A 337 27.33 2.02 -8.14
N THR A 338 27.14 3.10 -8.89
CA THR A 338 26.85 4.42 -8.29
C THR A 338 25.44 4.45 -7.71
N ALA A 339 24.45 3.88 -8.42
CA ALA A 339 23.09 3.79 -7.89
C ALA A 339 23.07 2.99 -6.58
N TRP A 340 23.79 1.86 -6.51
CA TRP A 340 23.91 1.07 -5.29
C TRP A 340 24.63 1.83 -4.17
N ALA A 341 25.78 2.44 -4.45
CA ALA A 341 26.53 3.23 -3.47
C ALA A 341 25.66 4.32 -2.83
N CYS A 342 24.81 5.00 -3.62
CA CYS A 342 23.87 5.98 -3.09
C CYS A 342 22.82 5.37 -2.15
N VAL A 343 22.29 4.18 -2.47
CA VAL A 343 21.34 3.47 -1.60
C VAL A 343 22.02 3.03 -0.31
N ALA A 344 23.16 2.35 -0.41
CA ALA A 344 23.93 1.83 0.71
C ALA A 344 24.34 2.96 1.68
N GLN A 345 24.84 4.08 1.13
CA GLN A 345 25.14 5.29 1.90
C GLN A 345 23.89 5.87 2.57
N SER A 346 22.74 5.91 1.88
CA SER A 346 21.48 6.42 2.45
C SER A 346 20.93 5.57 3.60
N LEU A 347 21.42 4.35 3.74
CA LEU A 347 21.06 3.40 4.78
C LEU A 347 22.16 3.27 5.84
N GLY A 348 23.20 4.12 5.80
CA GLY A 348 24.27 4.16 6.79
C GLY A 348 25.36 3.10 6.60
N HIS A 349 25.35 2.38 5.47
CA HIS A 349 26.24 1.25 5.19
C HIS A 349 26.95 1.40 3.84
N PRO A 350 27.74 2.47 3.61
CA PRO A 350 28.41 2.71 2.33
C PRO A 350 29.42 1.61 1.93
N GLU A 351 29.84 0.77 2.88
CA GLU A 351 30.71 -0.37 2.66
C GLU A 351 30.02 -1.57 1.98
N CYS A 352 28.69 -1.66 2.06
CA CYS A 352 27.93 -2.75 1.47
C CYS A 352 27.82 -2.58 -0.05
N THR A 353 28.14 -3.64 -0.80
CA THR A 353 28.15 -3.64 -2.27
C THR A 353 26.94 -4.35 -2.90
N SER A 354 26.10 -4.99 -2.07
CA SER A 354 24.86 -5.65 -2.52
C SER A 354 23.79 -5.70 -1.43
N ALA A 355 22.54 -5.95 -1.82
CA ALA A 355 21.44 -6.08 -0.86
C ALA A 355 21.61 -7.26 0.12
N PRO A 356 22.11 -8.44 -0.30
CA PRO A 356 22.41 -9.53 0.63
C PRO A 356 23.47 -9.19 1.67
N GLU A 357 24.51 -8.42 1.33
CA GLU A 357 25.50 -7.95 2.31
C GLU A 357 24.85 -7.00 3.32
N LEU A 358 24.06 -6.04 2.82
CA LEU A 358 23.34 -5.08 3.66
C LEU A 358 22.39 -5.79 4.64
N LEU A 359 21.69 -6.84 4.20
CA LEU A 359 20.80 -7.64 5.04
C LEU A 359 21.50 -8.26 6.26
N GLN A 360 22.80 -8.58 6.15
CA GLN A 360 23.54 -9.18 7.27
C GLN A 360 23.88 -8.18 8.38
N VAL A 361 23.89 -6.88 8.08
CA VAL A 361 24.46 -5.86 8.96
C VAL A 361 23.47 -4.76 9.34
N ILE A 362 22.41 -4.56 8.56
CA ILE A 362 21.48 -3.46 8.78
C ILE A 362 20.64 -3.67 10.04
N ASP A 363 20.57 -2.64 10.87
CA ASP A 363 19.60 -2.54 11.94
C ASP A 363 18.41 -1.68 11.45
N LEU A 364 17.33 -2.36 11.06
CA LEU A 364 16.12 -1.71 10.54
C LEU A 364 15.39 -0.89 11.61
N GLU A 365 15.53 -1.22 12.89
CA GLU A 365 14.91 -0.49 14.00
C GLU A 365 15.66 0.82 14.29
N ALA A 366 16.98 0.84 14.06
CA ALA A 366 17.82 2.03 14.21
C ALA A 366 17.87 2.93 12.95
N MET A 367 17.16 2.57 11.87
CA MET A 367 17.18 3.32 10.63
C MET A 367 16.60 4.74 10.80
N SER A 368 17.23 5.74 10.16
CA SER A 368 16.70 7.11 10.15
C SER A 368 15.28 7.20 9.58
N HIS A 369 14.45 7.97 10.26
CA HIS A 369 13.06 8.29 9.87
C HIS A 369 12.98 9.56 8.99
N GLU A 370 14.09 10.27 8.83
CA GLU A 370 14.15 11.53 8.09
C GLU A 370 14.24 11.31 6.56
N PRO A 371 13.67 12.23 5.75
CA PRO A 371 13.83 12.20 4.30
C PRO A 371 15.30 12.22 3.87
N VAL A 372 15.64 11.45 2.83
CA VAL A 372 16.99 11.39 2.28
C VAL A 372 17.16 12.45 1.21
N VAL A 373 18.05 13.41 1.45
CA VAL A 373 18.34 14.45 0.46
C VAL A 373 19.27 13.91 -0.62
N TRP A 374 18.77 13.81 -1.85
CA TRP A 374 19.54 13.53 -3.05
C TRP A 374 20.49 14.67 -3.38
N THR A 375 21.75 14.31 -3.58
CA THR A 375 22.78 15.19 -4.13
C THR A 375 23.41 14.46 -5.32
N PRO A 376 23.33 14.99 -6.55
CA PRO A 376 23.94 14.35 -7.71
C PRO A 376 25.44 14.11 -7.49
N PRO A 377 25.98 12.96 -7.94
CA PRO A 377 27.43 12.76 -7.98
C PRO A 377 28.09 13.86 -8.82
N GLN A 378 29.25 14.36 -8.37
CA GLN A 378 30.01 15.41 -9.08
C GLN A 378 30.78 14.88 -10.27
#